data_AF-A0A8D4C8I1-F1
#
_entry.id   AF-A0A8D4C8I1-F1
#
_cell.length_a   1.000
_cell.length_b   1.000
_cell.length_c   1.000
_cell.angle_alpha   90.00
_cell.angle_beta   90.00
_cell.angle_gamma   90.00
#
_symmetry.space_group_name_H-M   'P 1'
#
loop_
_entity.id
_entity.type
_entity.pdbx_description
1 polymer ?
#
loop_
_entity_poly.entity_id
_entity_poly.type
_entity_poly.pdbx_seq_one_letter_code
_entity_poly.pdbx_strand_id
1 'polypeptide(L)'
;MTESASSIDQEWTSLRLQLGRFVDRSALAIQLAQQLQRYLQRFLDRGFHAFKDEWEQAHLWQGEECLLSTPLTSIEGVVLGVDGQGGIRLRVDGREQVFCGGELSLRRIE
;
A
#
# COMPACT_ATOMS: atom_id res chain seq x y z
N MET A 1 -17.40 -3.93 -23.06
CA MET A 1 -17.22 -4.59 -21.75
C MET A 1 -16.43 -5.85 -22.05
N THR A 2 -15.14 -5.88 -21.74
CA THR A 2 -14.28 -7.06 -22.04
C THR A 2 -14.60 -8.17 -21.04
N GLU A 3 -14.75 -9.40 -21.55
CA GLU A 3 -15.18 -10.62 -20.83
C GLU A 3 -14.38 -10.98 -19.56
N SER A 4 -13.24 -10.34 -19.31
CA SER A 4 -12.35 -10.64 -18.18
C SER A 4 -12.76 -10.01 -16.83
N ALA A 5 -13.75 -9.11 -16.80
CA ALA A 5 -14.15 -8.44 -15.56
C ALA A 5 -15.05 -9.31 -14.65
N SER A 6 -15.62 -10.41 -15.18
CA SER A 6 -16.58 -11.23 -14.44
C SER A 6 -15.95 -12.17 -13.41
N SER A 7 -14.62 -12.23 -13.32
CA SER A 7 -13.89 -13.11 -12.39
C SER A 7 -13.23 -12.37 -11.22
N ILE A 8 -13.43 -11.05 -11.08
CA ILE A 8 -12.90 -10.28 -9.95
C ILE A 8 -13.99 -10.22 -8.88
N ASP A 9 -13.76 -10.91 -7.77
CA ASP A 9 -14.69 -11.08 -6.65
C ASP A 9 -14.60 -9.96 -5.59
N GLN A 10 -13.75 -8.97 -5.81
CA GLN A 10 -13.54 -7.82 -4.93
C GLN A 10 -13.84 -6.49 -5.64
N GLU A 11 -14.00 -5.41 -4.87
CA GLU A 11 -14.15 -4.06 -5.41
C GLU A 11 -12.95 -3.69 -6.28
N TRP A 12 -13.23 -3.19 -7.49
CA TRP A 12 -12.19 -2.82 -8.43
C TRP A 12 -12.57 -1.52 -9.16
N THR A 13 -11.55 -0.86 -9.69
CA THR A 13 -11.71 0.35 -10.49
C THR A 13 -10.71 0.40 -11.63
N SER A 14 -10.80 1.43 -12.47
CA SER A 14 -9.82 1.68 -13.54
C SER A 14 -9.54 3.17 -13.68
N LEU A 15 -8.37 3.52 -14.23
CA LEU A 15 -8.05 4.91 -14.53
C LEU A 15 -9.11 5.59 -15.41
N ARG A 16 -9.74 4.85 -16.33
CA ARG A 16 -10.83 5.40 -17.16
C ARG A 16 -12.07 5.74 -16.33
N LEU A 17 -12.47 4.86 -15.41
CA LEU A 17 -13.62 5.10 -14.53
C LEU A 17 -13.37 6.29 -13.61
N GLN A 18 -12.15 6.42 -13.07
CA GLN A 18 -11.80 7.48 -12.13
C GLN A 18 -11.50 8.83 -12.79
N LEU A 19 -10.96 8.84 -14.02
CA LEU A 19 -10.57 10.07 -14.73
C LEU A 19 -11.60 10.53 -15.77
N GLY A 20 -12.60 9.71 -16.10
CA GLY A 20 -13.60 10.00 -17.13
C GLY A 20 -13.03 10.08 -18.57
N ARG A 21 -11.77 9.71 -18.78
CA ARG A 21 -11.07 9.81 -20.08
C ARG A 21 -10.17 8.61 -20.35
N PHE A 22 -9.81 8.43 -21.62
CA PHE A 22 -8.81 7.44 -22.01
C PHE A 22 -7.41 7.88 -21.58
N VAL A 23 -6.62 6.91 -21.13
CA VAL A 23 -5.20 7.07 -20.82
C VAL A 23 -4.41 6.30 -21.87
N ASP A 24 -3.44 6.96 -22.49
CA ASP A 24 -2.49 6.31 -23.37
C ASP A 24 -1.64 5.32 -22.56
N ARG A 25 -1.79 4.03 -22.89
CA ARG A 25 -1.13 2.93 -22.18
C ARG A 25 0.38 2.96 -22.36
N SER A 26 0.85 3.32 -23.54
CA SER A 26 2.28 3.36 -23.86
C SER A 26 2.94 4.53 -23.14
N ALA A 27 2.32 5.70 -23.17
CA ALA A 27 2.80 6.87 -22.44
C ALA A 27 2.83 6.61 -20.92
N LEU A 28 1.79 6.00 -20.37
CA LEU A 28 1.74 5.62 -18.95
C LEU A 28 2.84 4.62 -18.59
N ALA A 29 3.06 3.58 -19.40
CA ALA A 29 4.08 2.58 -19.16
C ALA A 29 5.50 3.17 -19.18
N ILE A 30 5.78 4.09 -20.12
CA ILE A 30 7.07 4.80 -20.19
C ILE A 30 7.28 5.65 -18.93
N GLN A 31 6.28 6.43 -18.52
CA GLN A 31 6.37 7.26 -17.33
C GLN A 31 6.55 6.40 -16.07
N LEU A 32 5.79 5.30 -15.94
CA LEU A 32 5.91 4.38 -14.82
C LEU A 32 7.32 3.75 -14.76
N ALA A 33 7.86 3.29 -15.89
CA ALA A 33 9.21 2.73 -15.95
C ALA A 33 10.27 3.74 -15.52
N GLN A 34 10.16 5.00 -15.97
CA GLN A 34 11.05 6.08 -15.56
C GLN A 34 10.94 6.35 -14.05
N GLN A 35 9.73 6.39 -13.50
CA GLN A 35 9.54 6.54 -12.05
C GLN A 35 10.18 5.40 -11.27
N LEU A 36 9.90 4.15 -11.67
CA LEU A 36 10.45 2.97 -11.03
C LEU A 36 11.97 2.98 -11.04
N GLN A 37 12.60 3.37 -12.16
CA GLN A 37 14.06 3.50 -12.23
C GLN A 37 14.59 4.51 -11.20
N ARG A 38 13.96 5.69 -11.07
CA ARG A 38 14.35 6.71 -10.08
C ARG A 38 14.20 6.21 -8.65
N TYR A 39 13.11 5.52 -8.34
CA TYR A 39 12.85 4.99 -7.00
C TYR A 39 13.82 3.85 -6.67
N LEU A 40 14.08 2.95 -7.61
CA LEU A 40 15.05 1.86 -7.40
C LEU A 40 16.46 2.40 -7.16
N GLN A 41 16.90 3.42 -7.90
CA GLN A 41 18.20 4.06 -7.66
C GLN A 41 18.28 4.68 -6.25
N ARG A 42 17.27 5.49 -5.87
CA ARG A 42 17.20 6.08 -4.52
C ARG A 42 17.17 5.00 -3.43
N PHE A 43 16.49 3.87 -3.67
CA PHE A 43 16.45 2.75 -2.73
C PHE A 43 17.80 2.05 -2.59
N LEU A 44 18.52 1.82 -3.69
CA LEU A 44 19.87 1.23 -3.63
C LEU A 44 20.85 2.11 -2.84
N ASP A 45 20.72 3.44 -2.96
CA ASP A 45 21.62 4.38 -2.29
C ASP A 45 21.27 4.62 -0.81
N ARG A 46 19.97 4.67 -0.48
CA ARG A 46 19.50 5.16 0.83
C ARG A 46 18.61 4.18 1.61
N GLY A 47 18.24 3.05 1.01
CA GLY A 47 17.27 2.11 1.57
C GLY A 47 15.85 2.67 1.70
N PHE A 48 15.00 1.97 2.45
CA PHE A 48 13.58 2.32 2.59
C PHE A 48 13.34 3.62 3.37
N HIS A 49 14.21 3.98 4.33
CA HIS A 49 14.04 5.18 5.16
C HIS A 49 13.78 6.44 4.32
N ALA A 50 14.39 6.52 3.13
CA ALA A 50 14.24 7.65 2.24
C ALA A 50 12.80 7.83 1.72
N PHE A 51 11.97 6.80 1.77
CA PHE A 51 10.58 6.80 1.30
C PHE A 51 9.56 6.86 2.43
N LYS A 52 10.00 6.74 3.69
CA LYS A 52 9.12 6.62 4.85
C LYS A 52 8.05 7.71 4.89
N ASP A 53 8.46 8.97 4.82
CA ASP A 53 7.54 10.11 4.94
C ASP A 53 6.56 10.18 3.76
N GLU A 54 7.06 9.93 2.54
CA GLU A 54 6.23 9.90 1.33
C GLU A 54 5.20 8.75 1.38
N TRP A 55 5.63 7.59 1.87
CA TRP A 55 4.78 6.42 2.05
C TRP A 55 3.68 6.69 3.09
N GLU A 56 4.02 7.24 4.25
CA GLU A 56 3.06 7.53 5.33
C GLU A 56 2.06 8.61 4.94
N GLN A 57 2.45 9.58 4.11
CA GLN A 57 1.52 10.59 3.57
C GLN A 57 0.51 9.98 2.59
N ALA A 58 0.91 8.94 1.85
CA ALA A 58 0.04 8.24 0.90
C ALA A 58 -0.73 7.07 1.51
N HIS A 59 -0.43 6.71 2.77
CA HIS A 59 -1.01 5.54 3.42
C HIS A 59 -2.43 5.82 3.92
N LEU A 60 -3.42 5.17 3.31
CA LEU A 60 -4.83 5.37 3.61
C LEU A 60 -5.18 5.13 5.08
N TRP A 61 -4.52 4.19 5.74
CA TRP A 61 -4.83 3.79 7.12
C TRP A 61 -4.03 4.55 8.18
N GLN A 62 -3.24 5.56 7.79
CA GLN A 62 -2.36 6.26 8.71
C GLN A 62 -3.15 6.89 9.88
N GLY A 63 -2.85 6.47 11.11
CA GLY A 63 -3.52 6.96 12.32
C GLY A 63 -4.90 6.37 12.60
N GLU A 64 -5.39 5.45 11.76
CA GLU A 64 -6.70 4.81 11.92
C GLU A 64 -6.61 3.52 12.76
N GLU A 65 -7.73 3.18 13.41
CA GLU A 65 -7.94 1.86 14.00
C GLU A 65 -8.24 0.84 12.89
N CYS A 66 -7.46 -0.24 12.88
CA CYS A 66 -7.53 -1.26 11.85
C CYS A 66 -7.39 -2.67 12.44
N LEU A 67 -7.98 -3.62 11.75
CA LEU A 67 -7.69 -5.04 11.89
C LEU A 67 -6.59 -5.40 10.89
N LEU A 68 -5.43 -5.80 11.40
CA LEU A 68 -4.36 -6.42 10.62
C LEU A 68 -4.54 -7.93 10.62
N SER A 69 -4.89 -8.50 9.48
CA SER A 69 -5.02 -9.94 9.30
C SER A 69 -3.79 -10.55 8.62
N THR A 70 -3.39 -11.70 9.13
CA THR A 70 -2.42 -12.63 8.57
C THR A 70 -3.10 -13.99 8.36
N PRO A 71 -2.50 -14.96 7.65
CA PRO A 71 -3.08 -16.30 7.53
C PRO A 71 -3.29 -17.04 8.86
N LEU A 72 -2.60 -16.64 9.93
CA LEU A 72 -2.59 -17.33 11.23
C LEU A 72 -3.40 -16.60 12.30
N THR A 73 -3.55 -15.28 12.19
CA THR A 73 -4.14 -14.44 13.25
C THR A 73 -4.61 -13.09 12.71
N SER A 74 -5.47 -12.41 13.47
CA SER A 74 -5.85 -11.01 13.24
C SER A 74 -5.64 -10.19 14.51
N ILE A 75 -5.15 -8.97 14.33
CA ILE A 75 -4.70 -8.10 15.41
C ILE A 75 -5.34 -6.73 15.21
N GLU A 76 -6.07 -6.27 16.21
CA GLU A 76 -6.63 -4.92 16.24
C GLU A 76 -5.60 -3.93 16.79
N GLY A 77 -5.52 -2.75 16.18
CA GLY A 77 -4.65 -1.69 16.68
C GLY A 77 -4.71 -0.42 15.85
N VAL A 78 -4.01 0.61 16.33
CA VAL A 78 -3.89 1.89 15.62
C VAL A 78 -2.64 1.88 14.76
N VAL A 79 -2.76 2.17 13.47
CA VAL A 79 -1.63 2.29 12.55
C VAL A 79 -0.78 3.50 12.91
N LEU A 80 0.51 3.24 13.17
CA LEU A 80 1.52 4.27 13.45
C LEU A 80 2.39 4.59 12.23
N GLY A 81 2.22 3.85 11.13
CA GLY A 81 2.97 3.99 9.87
C GLY A 81 3.91 2.83 9.65
N VAL A 82 5.13 3.11 9.20
CA VAL A 82 6.15 2.10 8.86
C VAL A 82 7.48 2.37 9.55
N ASP A 83 8.24 1.31 9.78
CA ASP A 83 9.60 1.41 10.31
C ASP A 83 10.66 1.68 9.20
N GLY A 84 11.93 1.74 9.58
CA GLY A 84 13.03 2.00 8.64
C GLY A 84 13.27 0.88 7.62
N GLN A 85 12.67 -0.29 7.80
CA GLN A 85 12.74 -1.43 6.90
C GLN A 85 11.45 -1.66 6.10
N GLY A 86 10.39 -0.89 6.38
CA GLY A 86 9.08 -0.99 5.72
C GLY A 86 8.10 -1.92 6.42
N GLY A 87 8.37 -2.35 7.65
CA GLY A 87 7.40 -3.08 8.47
C GLY A 87 6.28 -2.16 8.96
N ILE A 88 5.03 -2.63 8.93
CA ILE A 88 3.88 -1.88 9.43
C ILE A 88 3.96 -1.79 10.96
N ARG A 89 3.84 -0.59 11.50
CA ARG A 89 3.85 -0.30 12.93
C ARG A 89 2.41 -0.14 13.41
N LEU A 90 2.02 -0.92 14.42
CA LEU A 90 0.72 -0.84 15.08
C LEU A 90 0.88 -0.57 16.57
N ARG A 91 -0.02 0.22 17.14
CA ARG A 91 -0.23 0.29 18.59
C ARG A 91 -1.31 -0.70 18.98
N VAL A 92 -0.92 -1.70 19.76
CA VAL A 92 -1.79 -2.78 20.26
C VAL A 92 -1.65 -2.80 21.77
N ASP A 93 -2.74 -2.69 22.52
CA ASP A 93 -2.75 -2.63 23.99
C ASP A 93 -1.75 -1.61 24.58
N GLY A 94 -1.64 -0.45 23.93
CA GLY A 94 -0.72 0.62 24.32
C GLY A 94 0.76 0.38 23.99
N ARG A 95 1.12 -0.74 23.35
CA ARG A 95 2.49 -1.05 22.93
C ARG A 95 2.64 -1.00 21.42
N GLU A 96 3.77 -0.49 20.96
CA GLU A 96 4.13 -0.56 19.55
C GLU A 96 4.61 -1.96 19.19
N GLN A 97 4.08 -2.51 18.10
CA GLN A 97 4.48 -3.76 17.51
C GLN A 97 4.73 -3.55 16.01
N VAL A 98 5.72 -4.26 15.47
CA VAL A 98 6.14 -4.16 14.06
C VAL A 98 5.85 -5.48 13.35
N PHE A 99 5.20 -5.39 12.20
CA PHE A 99 4.80 -6.53 11.38
C PHE A 99 5.48 -6.45 10.02
N CYS A 100 6.31 -7.45 9.72
CA CYS A 100 7.08 -7.56 8.48
C CYS A 100 6.67 -8.80 7.70
N GLY A 101 6.24 -8.62 6.44
CA GLY A 101 6.21 -9.67 5.42
C GLY A 101 5.13 -10.76 5.53
N GLY A 102 4.67 -11.21 4.36
CA GLY A 102 3.58 -12.19 4.18
C GLY A 102 2.37 -11.56 3.49
N GLU A 103 1.27 -12.31 3.41
CA GLU A 103 -0.05 -11.74 3.08
C GLU A 103 -0.57 -10.98 4.30
N LEU A 104 -0.45 -9.66 4.28
CA LEU A 104 -1.05 -8.75 5.26
C LEU A 104 -2.28 -8.09 4.64
N SER A 105 -3.39 -8.12 5.36
CA SER A 105 -4.58 -7.34 5.00
C SER A 105 -4.88 -6.35 6.11
N LEU A 106 -4.99 -5.07 5.75
CA LEU A 106 -5.49 -4.02 6.64
C LEU A 106 -6.92 -3.69 6.25
N ARG A 107 -7.81 -3.73 7.24
CA ARG A 107 -9.20 -3.33 7.10
C ARG A 107 -9.57 -2.41 8.25
N ARG A 108 -10.48 -1.46 7.99
CA ARG A 108 -11.09 -0.68 9.06
C ARG A 108 -11.85 -1.62 10.00
N ILE A 109 -11.83 -1.30 11.29
CA ILE A 109 -12.78 -1.90 12.25
C ILE A 109 -14.11 -1.15 12.05
N GLU A 110 -15.19 -1.90 11.79
CA GLU A 110 -16.55 -1.37 11.70
C GLU A 110 -17.17 -1.14 13.09
#